data_AF-A0A5D0P1L1-F1
#
_entry.id   AF-A0A5D0P1L1-F1
#
_cell.length_a   1.000
_cell.length_b   1.000
_cell.length_c   1.000
_cell.angle_alpha   90.00
_cell.angle_beta   90.00
_cell.angle_gamma   90.00
#
_symmetry.space_group_name_H-M   'P 1'
#
loop_
_entity.id
_entity.type
_entity.pdbx_description
1 polymer ?
#
loop_
_entity_poly.entity_id
_entity_poly.type
_entity_poly.pdbx_seq_one_letter_code
_entity_poly.pdbx_strand_id
1 'polypeptide(L)'
;MRRLLAGACLAAAAMTVAAGCLSRPGPVTVEGAGTRYAVTLTVVGDDTADIVVERGEAESVVVVATMPQMGHVTPETAALRSGPGRFRADGGLFTMDGVWEVSVRLSGAAGEEVIPLTVLVTS
;
A
#
# COMPACT_ATOMS: atom_id res chain seq x y z
N MET A 1 -61.62 -21.52 -20.46
CA MET A 1 -61.29 -21.04 -21.83
C MET A 1 -60.21 -19.96 -21.67
N ARG A 2 -58.91 -20.26 -21.83
CA ARG A 2 -58.05 -19.85 -22.98
C ARG A 2 -58.21 -18.34 -23.29
N ARG A 3 -57.23 -17.41 -23.19
CA ARG A 3 -55.75 -17.38 -23.31
C ARG A 3 -55.24 -16.09 -22.58
N LEU A 4 -54.24 -16.14 -21.70
CA LEU A 4 -52.83 -15.71 -21.87
C LEU A 4 -52.57 -14.40 -22.65
N LEU A 5 -51.83 -13.47 -22.02
CA LEU A 5 -50.83 -12.49 -22.51
C LEU A 5 -50.52 -11.54 -21.31
N ALA A 6 -49.45 -11.64 -20.52
CA ALA A 6 -48.00 -11.56 -20.75
C ALA A 6 -47.51 -10.18 -21.26
N GLY A 7 -46.70 -9.48 -20.44
CA GLY A 7 -45.93 -8.27 -20.78
C GLY A 7 -46.18 -7.14 -19.78
N ALA A 8 -45.19 -6.49 -19.15
CA ALA A 8 -43.76 -6.47 -19.38
C ALA A 8 -43.01 -6.11 -18.08
N CYS A 9 -41.91 -6.81 -17.82
CA CYS A 9 -40.91 -6.43 -16.81
C CYS A 9 -40.13 -5.20 -17.31
N LEU A 10 -40.24 -4.07 -16.61
CA LEU A 10 -39.26 -2.98 -16.73
C LEU A 10 -38.21 -3.15 -15.62
N ALA A 11 -37.15 -3.90 -15.93
CA ALA A 11 -35.90 -3.83 -15.20
C ALA A 11 -35.06 -2.72 -15.85
N ALA A 12 -35.01 -1.55 -15.22
CA ALA A 12 -34.10 -0.48 -15.62
C ALA A 12 -32.69 -0.85 -15.15
N ALA A 13 -31.89 -1.44 -16.04
CA ALA A 13 -30.44 -1.58 -15.85
C ALA A 13 -29.80 -0.20 -16.07
N ALA A 14 -29.48 0.50 -14.98
CA ALA A 14 -28.67 1.71 -15.03
C ALA A 14 -27.22 1.31 -15.32
N MET A 15 -26.84 1.37 -16.59
CA MET A 15 -25.48 1.18 -17.06
C MET A 15 -24.75 2.53 -16.94
N THR A 16 -24.19 2.82 -15.76
CA THR A 16 -23.29 3.97 -15.61
C THR A 16 -21.92 3.61 -16.17
N VAL A 17 -21.68 3.97 -17.43
CA VAL A 17 -20.36 3.99 -18.04
C VAL A 17 -19.63 5.22 -17.52
N ALA A 18 -18.79 5.05 -16.49
CA ALA A 18 -17.89 6.09 -16.02
C ALA A 18 -16.60 6.04 -16.84
N ALA A 19 -16.32 7.16 -17.51
CA ALA A 19 -15.18 7.45 -18.37
C ALA A 19 -13.83 7.00 -17.78
N GLY A 20 -13.27 5.92 -18.32
CA GLY A 20 -11.88 5.50 -18.12
C GLY A 20 -10.93 6.27 -19.06
N CYS A 21 -10.69 7.54 -18.78
CA CYS A 21 -9.67 8.32 -19.47
C CYS A 21 -8.74 8.94 -18.41
N LEU A 22 -7.49 8.44 -18.38
CA LEU A 22 -6.36 8.87 -17.52
C LEU A 22 -6.39 8.37 -16.06
N SER A 23 -6.43 7.05 -15.86
CA SER A 23 -6.05 6.47 -14.56
C SER A 23 -4.54 6.50 -14.44
N ARG A 24 -3.98 7.52 -13.75
CA ARG A 24 -2.67 7.36 -13.11
C ARG A 24 -2.74 6.12 -12.22
N PRO A 25 -1.72 5.25 -12.18
CA PRO A 25 -1.72 4.12 -11.26
C PRO A 25 -2.06 4.61 -9.84
N GLY A 26 -3.04 3.98 -9.22
CA GLY A 26 -3.46 4.32 -7.87
C GLY A 26 -2.42 3.93 -6.84
N PRO A 27 -2.58 4.34 -5.57
CA PRO A 27 -1.71 3.92 -4.48
C PRO A 27 -1.59 2.39 -4.44
N VAL A 28 -0.38 1.89 -4.18
CA VAL A 28 -0.12 0.46 -4.04
C VAL A 28 -0.05 0.11 -2.56
N THR A 29 -0.91 -0.80 -2.11
CA THR A 29 -0.96 -1.24 -0.71
C THR A 29 -0.49 -2.68 -0.59
N VAL A 30 0.40 -2.93 0.37
CA VAL A 30 0.91 -4.26 0.72
C VAL A 30 0.92 -4.43 2.23
N GLU A 31 0.65 -5.64 2.70
CA GLU A 31 0.62 -5.98 4.11
C GLU A 31 1.76 -6.95 4.45
N GLY A 32 2.23 -6.89 5.69
CA GLY A 32 3.19 -7.85 6.21
C GLY A 32 3.06 -8.00 7.72
N ALA A 33 3.44 -9.17 8.22
CA ALA A 33 3.37 -9.48 9.63
C ALA A 33 4.63 -10.22 10.08
N GLY A 34 5.19 -9.76 11.19
CA GLY A 34 6.21 -10.46 11.94
C GLY A 34 5.62 -11.11 13.20
N THR A 35 6.50 -11.49 14.10
CA THR A 35 6.17 -12.04 15.42
C THR A 35 5.59 -10.98 16.34
N ARG A 36 6.13 -9.75 16.32
CA ARG A 36 5.77 -8.66 17.24
C ARG A 36 4.84 -7.65 16.60
N TYR A 37 5.09 -7.32 15.34
CA TYR A 37 4.34 -6.29 14.62
C TYR A 37 3.60 -6.84 13.41
N ALA A 38 2.57 -6.11 12.98
CA ALA A 38 1.99 -6.23 11.65
C ALA A 38 1.80 -4.84 11.06
N VAL A 39 2.04 -4.70 9.76
CA VAL A 39 2.05 -3.42 9.08
C VAL A 39 1.30 -3.48 7.75
N THR A 40 0.68 -2.36 7.42
CA THR A 40 0.18 -2.04 6.09
C THR A 40 1.03 -0.91 5.53
N LEU A 41 1.72 -1.13 4.41
CA LEU A 41 2.47 -0.11 3.69
C LEU A 41 1.68 0.31 2.46
N THR A 42 1.48 1.61 2.28
CA THR A 42 0.86 2.20 1.10
C THR A 42 1.85 3.15 0.44
N VAL A 43 2.20 2.86 -0.81
CA VAL A 43 3.00 3.76 -1.65
C VAL A 43 2.08 4.84 -2.20
N VAL A 44 2.36 6.09 -1.83
CA VAL A 44 1.55 7.26 -2.18
C VAL A 44 2.37 8.15 -3.11
N GLY A 45 2.22 7.91 -4.41
CA GLY A 45 3.09 8.51 -5.43
C GLY A 45 4.50 7.91 -5.41
N ASP A 46 5.45 8.60 -6.04
CA ASP A 46 6.73 8.00 -6.40
C ASP A 46 7.76 8.05 -5.23
N ASP A 47 7.54 8.93 -4.24
CA ASP A 47 8.59 9.24 -3.24
C ASP A 47 8.18 9.02 -1.77
N THR A 48 6.94 8.62 -1.52
CA THR A 48 6.37 8.52 -0.17
C THR A 48 5.75 7.15 0.10
N ALA A 49 5.96 6.65 1.31
CA ALA A 49 5.22 5.52 1.85
C ALA A 49 4.51 5.90 3.15
N ASP A 50 3.21 5.64 3.23
CA ASP A 50 2.45 5.65 4.48
C ASP A 50 2.50 4.24 5.10
N ILE A 51 2.77 4.17 6.40
CA ILE A 51 2.86 2.92 7.16
C ILE A 51 1.85 2.96 8.30
N VAL A 52 0.98 1.97 8.36
CA VAL A 52 0.06 1.73 9.48
C VAL A 52 0.51 0.49 10.22
N VAL A 53 0.70 0.60 11.54
CA VAL A 53 1.02 -0.52 12.42
C VAL A 53 -0.30 -1.09 12.95
N GLU A 54 -0.71 -2.23 12.40
CA GLU A 54 -1.97 -2.92 12.71
C GLU A 54 -1.87 -3.74 14.02
N ARG A 55 -0.66 -4.19 14.36
CA ARG A 55 -0.38 -4.93 15.61
C ARG A 55 0.94 -4.46 16.21
N GLY A 56 0.95 -4.36 17.54
CA GLY A 56 2.10 -3.89 18.31
C GLY A 56 2.14 -2.36 18.37
N GLU A 57 2.82 -1.83 19.39
CA GLU A 57 3.00 -0.39 19.57
C GLU A 57 4.43 -0.03 19.22
N ALA A 58 4.66 0.30 17.95
CA ALA A 58 5.96 0.79 17.50
C ALA A 58 6.17 2.23 17.97
N GLU A 59 7.34 2.54 18.50
CA GLU A 59 7.82 3.87 18.89
C GLU A 59 8.53 4.57 17.73
N SER A 60 9.30 3.81 16.95
CA SER A 60 10.02 4.28 15.76
C SER A 60 9.87 3.32 14.59
N VAL A 61 9.87 3.87 13.38
CA VAL A 61 9.86 3.12 12.11
C VAL A 61 10.95 3.65 11.21
N VAL A 62 11.77 2.76 10.64
CA VAL A 62 12.77 3.08 9.62
C VAL A 62 12.51 2.22 8.39
N VAL A 63 12.61 2.81 7.22
CA VAL A 63 12.35 2.18 5.93
C VAL A 63 13.62 2.17 5.09
N VAL A 64 13.89 1.04 4.45
CA VAL A 64 14.90 0.89 3.39
C VAL A 64 14.23 0.21 2.21
N ALA A 65 14.38 0.77 1.01
CA ALA A 65 13.90 0.15 -0.22
C ALA A 65 15.09 -0.30 -1.07
N THR A 66 15.02 -1.51 -1.60
CA THR A 66 16.01 -2.07 -2.53
C THR A 66 15.31 -2.50 -3.81
N MET A 67 16.03 -2.38 -4.93
CA MET A 67 15.64 -2.98 -6.21
C MET A 67 16.78 -3.95 -6.60
N PRO A 68 16.76 -5.20 -6.10
CA PRO A 68 17.88 -6.12 -6.26
C PRO A 68 18.25 -6.38 -7.71
N GLN A 69 17.24 -6.43 -8.60
CA GLN A 69 17.43 -6.67 -10.03
C GLN A 69 18.30 -5.61 -10.72
N MET A 70 18.32 -4.39 -10.18
CA MET A 70 19.09 -3.26 -10.69
C MET A 70 20.28 -2.89 -9.77
N GLY A 71 20.50 -3.64 -8.69
CA GLY A 71 21.55 -3.35 -7.71
C GLY A 71 21.36 -2.01 -6.99
N HIS A 72 20.12 -1.54 -6.85
CA HIS A 72 19.82 -0.24 -6.25
C HIS A 72 19.32 -0.36 -4.80
N VAL A 73 19.67 0.62 -3.97
CA VAL A 73 19.23 0.73 -2.57
C VAL A 73 19.06 2.20 -2.20
N THR A 74 18.01 2.50 -1.46
CA THR A 74 17.78 3.83 -0.91
C THR A 74 18.53 4.00 0.42
N PRO A 75 18.86 5.24 0.82
CA PRO A 75 19.26 5.51 2.20
C PRO A 75 18.20 5.05 3.21
N GLU A 76 18.63 4.74 4.43
CA GLU A 76 17.69 4.52 5.53
C GLU A 76 16.87 5.80 5.77
N THR A 77 15.55 5.65 5.74
CA THR A 77 14.62 6.76 5.94
C THR A 77 13.84 6.56 7.22
N ALA A 78 14.06 7.42 8.21
CA ALA A 78 13.26 7.44 9.43
C ALA A 78 11.86 8.00 9.12
N ALA A 79 10.82 7.22 9.41
CA ALA A 79 9.45 7.64 9.17
C ALA A 79 8.97 8.57 10.30
N LEU A 80 8.31 9.66 9.93
CA LEU A 80 7.71 10.59 10.85
C LEU A 80 6.36 10.06 11.34
N ARG A 81 6.13 10.11 12.65
CA ARG A 81 4.83 9.73 13.22
C ARG A 81 3.78 10.78 12.85
N SER A 82 2.74 10.36 12.13
CA SER A 82 1.61 11.22 11.73
C SER A 82 0.37 11.01 12.60
N GLY A 83 0.34 9.94 13.41
CA GLY A 83 -0.71 9.67 14.39
C GLY A 83 -0.44 8.38 15.18
N PRO A 84 -1.36 7.97 16.07
CA PRO A 84 -1.25 6.68 16.75
C PRO A 84 -1.15 5.54 15.74
N GLY A 85 -0.07 4.75 15.82
CA GLY A 85 0.23 3.66 14.88
C GLY A 85 0.46 4.08 13.42
N ARG A 86 0.52 5.37 13.10
CA ARG A 86 0.64 5.88 11.73
C ARG A 86 1.96 6.61 11.55
N PHE A 87 2.68 6.24 10.50
CA PHE A 87 3.98 6.79 10.14
C PHE A 87 4.00 7.13 8.66
N ARG A 88 4.83 8.11 8.30
CA ARG A 88 5.06 8.53 6.92
C ARG A 88 6.54 8.62 6.66
N ALA A 89 7.01 7.89 5.67
CA ALA A 89 8.39 7.94 5.19
C ALA A 89 8.42 8.77 3.90
N ASP A 90 9.10 9.91 3.97
CA ASP A 90 9.35 10.81 2.84
C ASP A 90 10.85 10.73 2.50
N GLY A 91 11.22 10.57 1.23
CA GLY A 91 12.65 10.54 0.88
C GLY A 91 13.05 10.02 -0.49
N GLY A 92 12.13 9.87 -1.44
CA GLY A 92 12.48 9.29 -2.75
C GLY A 92 12.67 7.78 -2.66
N LEU A 93 11.73 7.11 -1.99
CA LEU A 93 11.81 5.67 -1.74
C LEU A 93 11.72 4.84 -3.03
N PHE A 94 11.05 5.34 -4.07
CA PHE A 94 10.81 4.62 -5.31
C PHE A 94 11.14 5.50 -6.53
N THR A 95 12.44 5.67 -6.78
CA THR A 95 12.94 6.57 -7.84
C THR A 95 12.60 6.10 -9.27
N MET A 96 12.13 4.86 -9.42
CA MET A 96 11.84 4.22 -10.71
C MET A 96 10.74 3.15 -10.55
N ASP A 97 10.01 2.91 -11.63
CA ASP A 97 9.07 1.79 -11.74
C ASP A 97 9.79 0.44 -11.61
N GLY A 98 9.10 -0.53 -11.02
CA GLY A 98 9.56 -1.90 -10.92
C GLY A 98 9.27 -2.55 -9.58
N VAL A 99 9.85 -3.73 -9.38
CA VAL A 99 9.69 -4.48 -8.14
C VAL A 99 10.73 -4.02 -7.12
N TRP A 100 10.24 -3.51 -6.00
CA TRP A 100 11.05 -3.11 -4.86
C TRP A 100 10.82 -4.06 -3.69
N GLU A 101 11.90 -4.36 -2.96
CA GLU A 101 11.83 -4.98 -1.65
C GLU A 101 11.97 -3.86 -0.60
N VAL A 102 11.02 -3.79 0.32
CA VAL A 102 10.98 -2.76 1.37
C VAL A 102 11.16 -3.44 2.71
N SER A 103 12.22 -3.07 3.42
CA SER A 103 12.45 -3.46 4.80
C SER A 103 11.88 -2.41 5.73
N VAL A 104 10.84 -2.76 6.48
CA VAL A 104 10.25 -1.91 7.52
C VAL A 104 10.79 -2.37 8.87
N ARG A 105 11.73 -1.60 9.44
CA ARG A 105 12.28 -1.84 10.77
C ARG A 105 11.43 -1.08 11.80
N LEU A 106 10.85 -1.80 12.74
CA LEU A 106 10.04 -1.27 13.82
C LEU A 106 10.74 -1.52 15.16
N SER A 107 10.70 -0.52 16.04
CA SER A 107 11.19 -0.64 17.42
C SER A 107 10.19 -0.04 18.38
N GLY A 108 10.04 -0.65 19.56
CA GLY A 108 9.16 -0.22 20.65
C GLY A 108 9.32 -1.14 21.85
N ALA A 109 8.43 -1.05 22.83
CA ALA A 109 8.50 -1.84 24.07
C ALA A 109 8.53 -3.37 23.85
N ALA A 110 7.93 -3.87 22.75
CA ALA A 110 7.96 -5.29 22.38
C ALA A 110 9.32 -5.77 21.84
N GLY A 111 10.26 -4.85 21.59
CA GLY A 111 11.55 -5.08 20.95
C GLY A 111 11.59 -4.63 19.50
N GLU A 112 12.72 -4.88 18.84
CA GLU A 112 12.92 -4.59 17.42
C GLU A 112 12.48 -5.75 16.53
N GLU A 113 11.99 -5.44 15.34
CA GLU A 113 11.68 -6.40 14.28
C GLU A 113 11.77 -5.75 12.90
N VAL A 114 12.18 -6.53 11.89
CA VAL A 114 12.17 -6.10 10.49
C VAL A 114 11.13 -6.93 9.73
N ILE A 115 10.21 -6.26 9.05
CA ILE A 115 9.21 -6.88 8.18
C ILE A 115 9.59 -6.59 6.72
N PRO A 116 9.99 -7.61 5.94
CA PRO A 116 10.22 -7.47 4.51
C PRO A 116 8.88 -7.47 3.75
N LEU A 117 8.75 -6.55 2.80
CA LEU A 117 7.61 -6.40 1.92
C LEU A 117 8.10 -6.38 0.48
N THR A 118 7.30 -6.87 -0.47
CA THR A 118 7.56 -6.71 -1.90
C THR A 118 6.48 -5.85 -2.49
N VAL A 119 6.86 -4.78 -3.18
CA VAL A 119 5.94 -3.82 -3.81
C VAL A 119 6.28 -3.65 -5.28
N LEU A 120 5.24 -3.60 -6.12
CA LEU A 120 5.37 -3.23 -7.53
C LEU A 120 4.98 -1.77 -7.68
N VAL A 121 5.94 -0.92 -8.04
CA VAL A 121 5.71 0.50 -8.31
C VAL A 121 5.55 0.71 -9.81
N THR A 122 4.51 1.44 -10.20
CA THR A 122 4.20 1.81 -11.58
C THR A 122 3.70 3.25 -11.60
N SER A 123 4.24 4.10 -12.47
CA SER A 123 3.89 5.53 -12.57
C SER A 123 3.06 5.90 -13.80
#